data_AF-X1NAH6-F1
#
_entry.id   AF-X1NAH6-F1
#
_cell.length_a   1.000
_cell.length_b   1.000
_cell.length_c   1.000
_cell.angle_alpha   90.00
_cell.angle_beta   90.00
_cell.angle_gamma   90.00
#
_symmetry.space_group_name_H-M   'P 1'
#
loop_
_entity.id
_entity.type
_entity.pdbx_description
1 polymer ?
#
loop_
_entity_poly.entity_id
_entity_poly.type
_entity_poly.pdbx_seq_one_letter_code
_entity_poly.pdbx_strand_id
1 'polypeptide(L)'
;NPVDLFQSPEVDQKMAHALTIEALFADPNVDAIMIIALMTALHEPFDIFDILMARIKQGLKKPIVISGVRDEKGSKHWSALQKGGITAYSSIRRAIKSLAIAYSRYCYLKAKDHASNPY
;
A
#
# COMPACT_ATOMS: atom_id res chain seq x y z
N ASN A 1 11.01 6.18 -5.44
CA ASN A 1 11.13 7.55 -4.93
C ASN A 1 10.33 7.64 -3.64
N PRO A 2 10.95 7.75 -2.44
CA PRO A 2 10.17 7.94 -1.22
C PRO A 2 9.43 9.27 -1.28
N VAL A 3 8.15 9.25 -0.93
CA VAL A 3 7.34 10.47 -0.76
C VAL A 3 7.11 10.60 0.74
N ASP A 4 7.66 11.67 1.33
CA ASP A 4 7.45 11.96 2.74
C ASP A 4 6.14 12.74 2.89
N LEU A 5 5.21 12.15 3.64
CA LEU A 5 3.90 12.71 3.92
C LEU A 5 3.80 13.19 5.38
N PHE A 6 4.89 13.17 6.14
CA PHE A 6 4.92 13.77 7.46
C PHE A 6 4.84 15.30 7.32
N GLN A 7 3.61 15.81 7.31
CA GLN A 7 3.33 17.24 7.18
C GLN A 7 2.99 17.87 8.53
N SER A 8 3.03 19.20 8.55
CA SER A 8 2.65 20.04 9.68
C SER A 8 1.24 19.66 10.21
N PRO A 9 0.96 19.79 11.52
CA PRO A 9 -0.33 19.42 12.11
C PRO A 9 -1.54 20.20 11.57
N GLU A 10 -1.33 21.28 10.83
CA GLU A 10 -2.39 22.06 10.15
C GLU A 10 -2.88 21.40 8.86
N VAL A 11 -2.19 20.37 8.35
CA VAL A 11 -2.57 19.64 7.15
C VAL A 11 -3.53 18.52 7.49
N ASP A 12 -4.61 18.41 6.71
CA ASP A 12 -5.47 17.22 6.70
C ASP A 12 -4.70 16.00 6.17
N GLN A 13 -4.11 15.24 7.10
CA GLN A 13 -3.31 14.06 6.81
C GLN A 13 -4.11 12.99 6.08
N LYS A 14 -5.41 12.84 6.41
CA LYS A 14 -6.29 11.88 5.74
C LYS A 14 -6.44 12.22 4.26
N MET A 15 -6.72 13.48 3.96
CA MET A 15 -6.84 13.95 2.58
C MET A 15 -5.50 13.80 1.84
N ALA A 16 -4.38 14.18 2.46
CA ALA A 16 -3.05 14.05 1.86
C ALA A 16 -2.72 12.58 1.54
N HIS A 17 -2.99 11.65 2.46
CA HIS A 17 -2.81 10.22 2.25
C HIS A 17 -3.72 9.69 1.13
N ALA A 18 -4.99 10.08 1.11
CA ALA A 18 -5.93 9.62 0.09
C ALA A 18 -5.50 10.06 -1.31
N LEU A 19 -5.21 11.35 -1.49
CA LEU A 19 -4.78 11.90 -2.78
C LEU A 19 -3.45 11.29 -3.25
N THR A 20 -2.51 11.09 -2.32
CA THR A 20 -1.21 10.49 -2.67
C THR A 20 -1.36 9.04 -3.09
N ILE A 21 -2.12 8.24 -2.35
CA ILE A 21 -2.34 6.82 -2.69
C ILE A 21 -3.05 6.70 -4.04
N GLU A 22 -4.09 7.51 -4.29
CA GLU A 22 -4.77 7.51 -5.59
C GLU A 22 -3.83 7.91 -6.73
N ALA A 23 -3.02 8.96 -6.54
CA ALA A 23 -2.04 9.40 -7.54
C ALA A 23 -1.00 8.31 -7.86
N LEU A 24 -0.46 7.63 -6.84
CA LEU A 24 0.50 6.53 -7.03
C LEU A 24 -0.12 5.36 -7.82
N PHE A 25 -1.40 5.08 -7.58
CA PHE A 25 -2.08 4.04 -8.34
C PHE A 25 -2.44 4.47 -9.78
N ALA A 26 -2.69 5.75 -10.02
CA ALA A 26 -2.99 6.28 -11.35
C ALA A 26 -1.74 6.48 -12.23
N ASP A 27 -0.58 6.78 -11.64
CA ASP A 27 0.63 7.13 -12.39
C ASP A 27 1.18 5.94 -13.20
N PRO A 28 1.23 6.00 -14.55
CA PRO A 28 1.75 4.90 -15.36
C PRO A 28 3.23 4.58 -15.12
N ASN A 29 3.99 5.49 -14.51
CA ASN A 29 5.42 5.29 -14.17
C ASN A 29 5.63 4.67 -12.79
N VAL A 30 4.56 4.44 -12.03
CA VAL A 30 4.60 3.73 -10.75
C VAL A 30 4.20 2.28 -10.97
N ASP A 31 5.15 1.38 -10.76
CA ASP A 31 4.96 -0.05 -10.97
C ASP A 31 4.54 -0.82 -9.72
N ALA A 32 5.04 -0.39 -8.56
CA ALA A 32 4.84 -1.07 -7.28
C ALA A 32 4.96 -0.05 -6.14
N ILE A 33 4.22 -0.27 -5.05
CA ILE A 33 4.07 0.68 -3.95
C ILE A 33 4.55 0.05 -2.64
N MET A 34 5.36 0.80 -1.88
CA MET A 34 5.70 0.46 -0.50
C MET A 34 5.27 1.60 0.40
N ILE A 35 4.48 1.28 1.42
CA ILE A 35 4.09 2.22 2.47
C ILE A 35 4.93 1.93 3.71
N ILE A 36 5.54 2.96 4.29
CA ILE A 36 6.16 2.90 5.61
C ILE A 36 5.30 3.72 6.56
N ALA A 37 4.66 3.08 7.54
CA ALA A 37 3.67 3.75 8.39
C ALA A 37 3.70 3.28 9.86
N LEU A 38 3.34 4.17 10.78
CA LEU A 38 3.12 3.85 12.18
C LEU A 38 1.62 3.69 12.44
N MET A 39 1.13 2.46 12.48
CA MET A 39 -0.29 2.17 12.71
C MET A 39 -0.56 2.01 14.21
N THR A 40 -0.44 3.10 14.96
CA THR A 40 -0.63 3.14 16.41
C THR A 40 -1.68 4.18 16.79
N ALA A 41 -2.47 3.90 17.83
CA ALA A 41 -3.56 4.76 18.30
C ALA A 41 -3.12 6.17 18.71
N LEU A 42 -1.83 6.34 19.06
CA LEU A 42 -1.22 7.63 19.44
C LEU A 42 -0.84 8.50 18.25
N HIS A 43 -0.44 7.89 17.12
CA HIS A 43 0.12 8.62 15.99
C HIS A 43 -0.83 8.73 14.80
N GLU A 44 -1.90 7.93 14.77
CA GLU A 44 -2.95 8.05 13.76
C GLU A 44 -4.17 7.20 14.16
N PRO A 45 -5.39 7.76 14.31
CA PRO A 45 -6.58 6.95 14.35
C PRO A 45 -6.95 6.48 12.91
N PHE A 46 -6.01 5.83 12.22
CA PHE A 46 -6.25 4.86 11.14
C PHE A 46 -6.77 5.38 9.80
N ASP A 47 -6.54 6.64 9.46
CA ASP A 47 -6.94 7.19 8.17
C ASP A 47 -6.41 6.39 6.97
N ILE A 48 -5.15 5.92 7.04
CA ILE A 48 -4.57 5.08 5.99
C ILE A 48 -5.25 3.70 5.87
N PHE A 49 -5.81 3.16 6.95
CA PHE A 49 -6.51 1.86 6.90
C PHE A 49 -7.77 1.96 6.04
N ASP A 50 -8.62 2.96 6.27
CA ASP A 50 -9.87 3.12 5.52
C ASP A 50 -9.59 3.39 4.04
N ILE A 51 -8.58 4.22 3.75
CA ILE A 51 -8.14 4.50 2.38
C ILE A 51 -7.70 3.22 1.66
N LEU A 52 -6.86 2.42 2.30
CA LEU A 52 -6.37 1.17 1.71
C LEU A 52 -7.48 0.11 1.58
N MET A 53 -8.41 0.04 2.51
CA MET A 53 -9.59 -0.82 2.39
C MET A 53 -10.51 -0.40 1.23
N ALA A 54 -10.71 0.91 1.03
CA ALA A 54 -11.43 1.41 -0.14
C ALA A 54 -10.71 1.02 -1.44
N ARG A 55 -9.38 1.12 -1.45
CA ARG A 55 -8.56 0.73 -2.61
C ARG A 55 -8.63 -0.76 -2.90
N ILE A 56 -8.63 -1.61 -1.87
CA ILE A 56 -8.85 -3.06 -2.01
C ILE A 56 -10.19 -3.34 -2.70
N LYS A 57 -11.27 -2.67 -2.27
CA LYS A 57 -12.62 -2.84 -2.86
C LYS A 57 -12.67 -2.42 -4.33
N GLN A 58 -11.91 -1.41 -4.74
CA GLN A 58 -11.79 -0.97 -6.13
C GLN A 58 -10.91 -1.88 -6.99
N GLY A 59 -10.17 -2.80 -6.36
CA GLY A 59 -9.23 -3.71 -7.02
C GLY A 59 -7.80 -3.16 -7.05
N LEU A 60 -6.86 -3.95 -6.52
CA LEU A 60 -5.44 -3.63 -6.52
C LEU A 60 -4.82 -3.90 -7.91
N LYS A 61 -4.60 -2.83 -8.68
CA LYS A 61 -4.00 -2.91 -10.03
C LYS A 61 -2.46 -2.92 -10.04
N LYS A 62 -1.84 -2.66 -8.90
CA LYS A 62 -0.39 -2.61 -8.70
C LYS A 62 -0.03 -3.32 -7.39
N PRO A 63 1.11 -4.02 -7.34
CA PRO A 63 1.63 -4.58 -6.10
C PRO A 63 1.80 -3.51 -5.03
N ILE A 64 1.38 -3.83 -3.81
CA ILE A 64 1.52 -2.96 -2.65
C ILE A 64 1.90 -3.77 -1.42
N VAL A 65 2.85 -3.25 -0.64
CA VAL A 65 3.22 -3.79 0.68
C VAL A 65 3.32 -2.68 1.71
N ILE A 66 3.14 -3.04 2.97
CA ILE A 66 3.30 -2.13 4.10
C ILE A 66 4.48 -2.61 4.95
N SER A 67 5.28 -1.66 5.42
CA SER A 67 6.18 -1.88 6.54
C SER A 67 5.90 -0.90 7.67
N GLY A 68 6.03 -1.35 8.92
CA GLY A 68 5.99 -0.42 10.03
C GLY A 68 5.68 -1.04 11.39
N VAL A 69 5.33 -0.18 12.34
CA VAL A 69 5.02 -0.58 13.72
C VAL A 69 3.51 -0.50 13.93
N ARG A 70 2.99 -1.37 14.79
CA ARG A 70 1.58 -1.39 15.18
C ARG A 70 1.43 -1.65 16.66
N ASP A 71 0.35 -1.13 17.23
CA ASP A 71 -0.12 -1.54 18.56
C ASP A 71 -1.21 -2.63 18.44
N GLU A 72 -1.88 -2.95 19.54
CA GLU A 72 -2.96 -3.94 19.56
C GLU A 72 -4.09 -3.60 18.57
N LYS A 73 -4.48 -2.32 18.48
CA LYS A 73 -5.53 -1.87 17.57
C LYS A 73 -5.08 -1.94 16.12
N GLY A 74 -3.86 -1.48 15.82
CA GLY A 74 -3.23 -1.59 14.50
C GLY A 74 -3.04 -3.04 14.03
N SER A 75 -2.91 -4.00 14.95
CA SER A 75 -2.84 -5.43 14.62
C SER A 75 -4.10 -5.95 13.92
N LYS A 76 -5.30 -5.48 14.32
CA LYS A 76 -6.56 -5.83 13.67
C LYS A 76 -6.62 -5.28 12.24
N HIS A 77 -6.19 -4.03 12.05
CA HIS A 77 -6.14 -3.40 10.73
C HIS A 77 -5.14 -4.09 9.80
N TRP A 78 -3.94 -4.45 10.29
CA TRP A 78 -3.01 -5.26 9.52
C TRP A 78 -3.61 -6.58 9.08
N SER A 79 -4.29 -7.29 9.98
CA SER A 79 -4.93 -8.55 9.64
C SER A 79 -6.00 -8.36 8.56
N ALA A 80 -6.81 -7.30 8.65
CA ALA A 80 -7.82 -6.98 7.65
C ALA A 80 -7.21 -6.62 6.28
N LEU A 81 -6.16 -5.79 6.26
CA LEU A 81 -5.43 -5.44 5.04
C LEU A 81 -4.77 -6.65 4.38
N GLN A 82 -4.18 -7.54 5.19
CA GLN A 82 -3.59 -8.80 4.71
C GLN A 82 -4.64 -9.72 4.08
N LYS A 83 -5.81 -9.88 4.72
CA LYS A 83 -6.93 -10.63 4.14
C LYS A 83 -7.44 -10.00 2.84
N GLY A 84 -7.34 -8.68 2.71
CA GLY A 84 -7.67 -7.94 1.50
C GLY A 84 -6.58 -7.92 0.42
N GLY A 85 -5.44 -8.58 0.64
CA GLY A 85 -4.37 -8.74 -0.34
C GLY A 85 -3.18 -7.77 -0.19
N ILE A 86 -3.14 -6.92 0.83
CA ILE A 86 -2.00 -6.05 1.13
C ILE A 86 -1.13 -6.69 2.21
N THR A 87 0.08 -7.11 1.83
CA THR A 87 0.98 -7.77 2.79
C THR A 87 1.70 -6.74 3.66
N ALA A 88 1.66 -6.93 4.98
CA ALA A 88 2.29 -6.04 5.96
C ALA A 88 3.40 -6.74 6.77
N TYR A 89 4.50 -6.03 7.04
CA TYR A 89 5.65 -6.54 7.81
C TYR A 89 6.18 -5.51 8.82
N SER A 90 6.61 -5.97 10.00
CA SER A 90 7.35 -5.10 10.93
C SER A 90 8.78 -4.79 10.50
N SER A 91 9.32 -5.55 9.53
CA SER A 91 10.67 -5.37 9.01
C SER A 91 10.63 -4.77 7.62
N ILE A 92 11.25 -3.59 7.47
CA ILE A 92 11.44 -2.92 6.17
C ILE A 92 12.14 -3.86 5.18
N ARG A 93 13.17 -4.57 5.62
CA ARG A 93 13.89 -5.54 4.79
C ARG A 93 12.98 -6.65 4.25
N ARG A 94 12.05 -7.17 5.07
CA ARG A 94 11.09 -8.19 4.62
C ARG A 94 10.07 -7.61 3.63
N ALA A 95 9.59 -6.40 3.90
CA ALA A 95 8.68 -5.71 2.99
C ALA A 95 9.31 -5.48 1.61
N ILE A 96 10.56 -5.00 1.54
CA ILE A 96 11.29 -4.81 0.27
C ILE A 96 11.40 -6.14 -0.51
N LYS A 97 11.81 -7.21 0.17
CA LYS A 97 11.91 -8.54 -0.47
C LYS A 97 10.56 -9.03 -0.99
N SER A 98 9.49 -8.85 -0.21
CA SER A 98 8.15 -9.23 -0.61
C SER A 98 7.66 -8.41 -1.81
N LEU A 99 7.94 -7.10 -1.82
CA LEU A 99 7.57 -6.23 -2.93
C LEU A 99 8.23 -6.65 -4.23
N ALA A 100 9.52 -6.99 -4.20
CA ALA A 100 10.24 -7.47 -5.38
C ALA A 100 9.56 -8.72 -5.98
N ILE A 101 9.18 -9.69 -5.15
CA ILE A 101 8.48 -10.90 -5.58
C ILE A 101 7.08 -10.57 -6.12
N ALA A 102 6.35 -9.69 -5.42
CA ALA A 102 5.01 -9.28 -5.84
C ALA A 102 5.03 -8.55 -7.19
N TYR A 103 6.06 -7.72 -7.42
CA TYR A 103 6.31 -7.07 -8.71
C TYR A 103 6.65 -8.07 -9.82
N SER A 104 7.58 -9.00 -9.58
CA SER A 104 7.90 -10.04 -10.58
C SER A 104 6.66 -10.85 -10.98
N ARG A 105 5.82 -11.22 -10.01
CA ARG A 105 4.55 -11.92 -10.28
C ARG A 105 3.59 -11.06 -11.11
N TYR A 106 3.50 -9.77 -10.80
CA TYR A 106 2.66 -8.83 -11.54
C TYR A 106 3.09 -8.70 -13.01
N CYS A 107 4.39 -8.55 -13.27
CA CYS A 107 4.91 -8.51 -14.64
C CYS A 107 4.61 -9.81 -15.40
N TYR A 108 4.78 -10.97 -14.75
CA TYR A 108 4.45 -12.27 -15.35
C TYR A 108 2.97 -12.36 -15.74
N LEU A 109 2.06 -11.94 -14.86
CA LEU A 109 0.62 -11.95 -15.15
C LEU A 109 0.26 -11.00 -16.28
N LYS A 110 0.80 -9.77 -16.29
CA LYS A 110 0.62 -8.83 -17.40
C LYS A 110 1.10 -9.42 -18.74
N ALA A 111 2.29 -10.00 -18.76
CA ALA A 111 2.83 -10.60 -19.98
C ALA A 111 1.96 -11.76 -20.48
N LYS A 112 1.44 -12.58 -19.57
CA LYS A 112 0.52 -13.67 -19.91
C LYS A 112 -0.80 -13.14 -20.48
N ASP A 113 -1.38 -12.10 -19.87
CA ASP A 113 -2.63 -11.49 -20.34
C ASP A 113 -2.47 -10.92 -21.76
N HIS A 114 -1.36 -10.21 -22.02
CA HIS A 114 -1.02 -9.72 -23.37
C HIS A 114 -0.79 -10.85 -24.38
N ALA A 115 -0.15 -11.96 -23.97
CA ALA A 115 0.02 -13.12 -24.84
C ALA A 115 -1.31 -13.85 -25.14
N SER A 116 -2.29 -13.78 -24.22
CA SER A 116 -3.62 -14.37 -24.39
C SER A 116 -4.62 -13.50 -25.14
N ASN A 117 -4.36 -12.19 -25.28
CA ASN A 117 -5.14 -11.29 -26.12
C ASN A 117 -4.22 -10.39 -26.97
N PRO A 118 -3.71 -10.90 -28.11
CA PRO A 118 -2.80 -10.16 -28.99
C PRO A 118 -3.51 -9.16 -29.92
N TYR A 119 -4.83 -8.95 -29.75
CA TYR A 119 -5.69 -8.10 -30.58
C TYR A 119 -6.30 -6.96 -29.77
#